data_AF-A0A1Q6M6A4-F1
#
_entry.id   AF-A0A1Q6M6A4-F1
#
_cell.length_a   1.000
_cell.length_b   1.000
_cell.length_c   1.000
_cell.angle_alpha   90.00
_cell.angle_beta   90.00
_cell.angle_gamma   90.00
#
_symmetry.space_group_name_H-M   'P 1'
#
loop_
_entity.id
_entity.type
_entity.pdbx_description
1 polymer ?
#
loop_
_entity_poly.entity_id
_entity_poly.type
_entity_poly.pdbx_seq_one_letter_code
_entity_poly.pdbx_strand_id
1 'polypeptide(L)'
;MEVNEEKRAKFMENAGKRVNKVMHDIQILEPMARSSVYDFTKEDVEEMFTAMQDALDSAKEEFNKKFEGRAKAERKMFSFGTNPVSKETEEAKQEENNVATETENV
;
A
#
# COMPACT_ATOMS: atom_id res chain seq x y z
N MET A 1 -10.14 12.69 5.45
CA MET A 1 -10.44 13.47 4.24
C MET A 1 -11.89 13.87 4.33
N GLU A 2 -12.20 15.15 4.25
CA GLU A 2 -13.57 15.62 4.22
C GLU A 2 -14.21 15.21 2.89
N VAL A 3 -15.44 14.71 2.95
CA VAL A 3 -16.15 14.20 1.77
C VAL A 3 -16.95 15.33 1.15
N ASN A 4 -16.71 15.60 -0.14
CA ASN A 4 -17.53 16.55 -0.89
C ASN A 4 -18.89 15.90 -1.20
N GLU A 5 -19.95 16.39 -0.56
CA GLU A 5 -21.30 15.81 -0.65
C GLU A 5 -21.87 15.83 -2.07
N GLU A 6 -21.62 16.87 -2.87
CA GLU A 6 -22.11 16.93 -4.25
C GLU A 6 -21.45 15.85 -5.12
N LYS A 7 -20.12 15.70 -5.01
CA LYS A 7 -19.38 14.65 -5.71
C LYS A 7 -19.78 13.26 -5.21
N ARG A 8 -20.05 13.11 -3.91
CA ARG A 8 -20.54 11.87 -3.32
C ARG A 8 -21.94 11.51 -3.83
N ALA A 9 -22.86 12.45 -3.91
CA ALA A 9 -24.20 12.23 -4.46
C ALA A 9 -24.14 11.76 -5.91
N LYS A 10 -23.34 12.44 -6.75
CA LYS A 10 -23.08 12.02 -8.14
C LYS A 10 -22.47 10.62 -8.23
N PHE A 11 -21.55 10.28 -7.33
CA PHE A 11 -20.99 8.93 -7.25
C PHE A 11 -22.07 7.90 -6.89
N MET A 12 -22.86 8.13 -5.83
CA MET A 12 -23.90 7.21 -5.39
C MET A 12 -24.94 6.94 -6.49
N GLU A 13 -25.38 7.99 -7.20
CA GLU A 13 -26.33 7.86 -8.30
C GLU A 13 -25.74 7.04 -9.46
N ASN A 14 -24.55 7.40 -9.94
CA ASN A 14 -23.94 6.74 -11.09
C ASN A 14 -23.47 5.31 -10.78
N ALA A 15 -22.85 5.11 -9.61
CA ALA A 15 -22.42 3.79 -9.17
C ALA A 15 -23.62 2.88 -8.95
N GLY A 16 -24.69 3.37 -8.29
CA GLY A 16 -25.92 2.61 -8.07
C GLY A 16 -26.55 2.14 -9.38
N LYS A 17 -26.70 3.03 -10.37
CA LYS A 17 -27.22 2.66 -11.70
C LYS A 17 -26.36 1.59 -12.39
N ARG A 18 -25.04 1.71 -12.32
CA ARG A 18 -24.11 0.75 -12.94
C ARG A 18 -24.16 -0.62 -12.26
N VAL A 19 -24.12 -0.64 -10.93
CA VAL A 19 -24.21 -1.89 -10.15
C VAL A 19 -25.56 -2.57 -10.41
N ASN A 20 -26.67 -1.83 -10.45
CA ASN A 20 -27.98 -2.41 -10.76
C ASN A 20 -28.01 -3.07 -12.15
N LYS A 21 -27.36 -2.47 -13.15
CA LYS A 21 -27.24 -3.11 -14.48
C LYS A 21 -26.45 -4.41 -14.41
N VAL A 22 -25.31 -4.42 -13.72
CA VAL A 22 -24.50 -5.65 -13.54
C VAL A 22 -25.30 -6.72 -12.81
N MET A 23 -26.04 -6.36 -11.75
CA MET A 23 -26.90 -7.31 -11.02
C MET A 23 -27.98 -7.90 -11.92
N HIS A 24 -28.60 -7.09 -12.78
CA HIS A 24 -29.56 -7.57 -13.76
C HIS A 24 -28.91 -8.52 -14.77
N ASP A 25 -27.73 -8.17 -15.28
CA ASP A 25 -26.99 -9.02 -16.23
C ASP A 25 -26.58 -10.36 -15.58
N ILE A 26 -26.26 -10.39 -14.28
CA ILE A 26 -26.01 -11.64 -13.54
C ILE A 26 -27.29 -12.47 -13.40
N GLN A 27 -28.44 -11.85 -13.10
CA GLN A 27 -29.72 -12.55 -12.98
C GLN A 27 -30.15 -13.24 -14.28
N ILE A 28 -29.83 -12.66 -15.44
CA ILE A 28 -30.15 -13.28 -16.74
C ILE A 28 -29.16 -14.40 -17.13
N LEU A 29 -27.98 -14.50 -16.49
CA LEU A 29 -27.07 -15.64 -16.66
C LEU A 29 -27.61 -16.91 -15.99
N GLU A 30 -28.34 -16.79 -14.88
CA GLU A 30 -28.85 -17.96 -14.14
C GLU A 30 -29.77 -18.86 -15.00
N PRO A 31 -30.75 -18.35 -15.76
CA PRO A 31 -31.55 -19.15 -16.69
C PRO A 31 -30.77 -19.87 -17.80
N MET A 32 -29.50 -19.54 -18.03
CA MET A 32 -28.64 -20.21 -19.01
C MET A 32 -28.16 -21.58 -18.50
N ALA A 33 -28.24 -21.86 -17.20
CA ALA A 33 -27.93 -23.17 -16.63
C ALA A 33 -28.92 -24.28 -17.05
N ARG A 34 -29.99 -23.94 -17.78
CA ARG A 34 -30.97 -24.90 -18.30
C ARG A 34 -30.36 -25.76 -19.40
N SER A 35 -30.00 -26.99 -19.04
CA SER A 35 -29.43 -28.01 -19.92
C SER A 35 -30.35 -28.46 -21.08
N SER A 36 -31.63 -28.09 -21.05
CA SER A 36 -32.56 -28.34 -22.16
C SER A 36 -32.41 -27.36 -23.33
N VAL A 37 -31.75 -26.22 -23.11
CA VAL A 37 -31.61 -25.14 -24.10
C VAL A 37 -30.14 -24.90 -24.45
N TYR A 38 -29.25 -25.09 -23.48
CA TYR A 38 -27.82 -24.83 -23.63
C TYR A 38 -27.01 -26.05 -23.20
N ASP A 39 -25.85 -26.22 -23.84
CA ASP A 39 -24.83 -27.19 -23.46
C ASP A 39 -23.54 -26.43 -23.16
N PHE A 40 -22.83 -26.86 -22.12
CA PHE A 40 -21.63 -26.20 -21.63
C PHE A 40 -20.80 -27.18 -20.79
N THR A 41 -19.49 -27.01 -20.83
CA THR A 41 -18.57 -27.75 -19.97
C THR A 41 -18.39 -27.05 -18.63
N LYS A 42 -17.76 -27.75 -17.68
CA LYS A 42 -17.43 -27.16 -16.39
C LYS A 42 -16.37 -26.07 -16.56
N GLU A 43 -15.43 -26.29 -17.47
CA GLU A 43 -14.38 -25.36 -17.85
C GLU A 43 -14.97 -24.06 -18.42
N ASP A 44 -15.97 -24.13 -19.32
CA ASP A 44 -16.63 -22.93 -19.87
C ASP A 44 -17.24 -22.05 -18.77
N VAL A 45 -17.90 -22.68 -17.78
CA VAL A 45 -18.51 -21.98 -16.66
C VAL A 45 -17.43 -21.38 -15.75
N GLU A 46 -16.37 -22.13 -15.45
CA GLU A 46 -15.25 -21.64 -14.64
C GLU A 46 -14.53 -20.46 -15.30
N GLU A 47 -14.26 -20.52 -16.61
CA GLU A 47 -13.65 -19.40 -17.34
C GLU A 47 -14.54 -18.15 -17.32
N MET A 48 -15.84 -18.31 -17.54
CA MET A 48 -16.81 -17.21 -17.53
C MET A 48 -16.85 -16.49 -16.16
N PHE A 49 -16.96 -17.25 -15.06
CA PHE A 49 -17.02 -16.66 -13.72
C PHE A 49 -15.67 -16.13 -13.25
N THR A 50 -14.56 -16.78 -13.60
CA THR A 50 -13.21 -16.27 -13.32
C THR A 50 -12.98 -14.92 -13.99
N ALA A 51 -13.33 -14.78 -15.27
CA ALA A 51 -13.18 -13.52 -15.99
C ALA A 51 -14.00 -12.37 -15.36
N MET A 52 -15.22 -12.65 -14.89
CA MET A 52 -16.03 -11.65 -14.17
C MET A 52 -15.42 -11.26 -12.83
N GLN A 53 -14.89 -12.24 -12.09
CA GLN A 53 -14.24 -12.01 -10.79
C GLN A 53 -12.95 -11.18 -10.95
N ASP A 54 -12.10 -11.51 -11.92
CA ASP A 54 -10.87 -10.77 -12.21
C ASP A 54 -11.16 -9.30 -12.57
N ALA A 55 -12.20 -9.05 -13.37
CA ALA A 55 -12.64 -7.70 -13.72
C ALA A 55 -13.16 -6.94 -12.49
N LEU A 56 -13.91 -7.61 -11.60
CA LEU A 56 -14.42 -7.04 -10.36
C LEU A 56 -13.27 -6.68 -9.40
N ASP A 57 -12.30 -7.58 -9.25
CA ASP A 57 -11.15 -7.39 -8.38
C ASP A 57 -10.24 -6.28 -8.88
N SER A 58 -9.98 -6.22 -10.20
CA SER A 58 -9.25 -5.13 -10.83
C SER A 58 -9.93 -3.78 -10.61
N ALA A 59 -11.26 -3.72 -10.78
CA ALA A 59 -12.02 -2.50 -10.53
C ALA A 59 -11.96 -2.08 -9.05
N LYS A 60 -12.05 -3.04 -8.12
CA LYS A 60 -11.95 -2.79 -6.68
C LYS A 60 -10.56 -2.30 -6.27
N GLU A 61 -9.50 -2.85 -6.87
CA GLU A 61 -8.12 -2.44 -6.62
C GLU A 61 -7.91 -0.94 -6.94
N GLU A 62 -8.49 -0.44 -8.03
CA GLU A 62 -8.43 0.99 -8.39
C GLU A 62 -9.04 1.91 -7.32
N PHE A 63 -10.08 1.46 -6.61
CA PHE A 63 -10.60 2.18 -5.44
C PHE A 63 -9.64 2.09 -4.26
N ASN A 64 -9.08 0.91 -3.97
CA ASN A 64 -8.14 0.71 -2.86
C ASN A 64 -6.88 1.57 -2.97
N LYS A 65 -6.32 1.72 -4.18
CA LYS A 65 -5.19 2.63 -4.46
C LYS A 65 -5.43 4.06 -3.99
N LYS A 66 -6.68 4.54 -4.02
CA LYS A 66 -7.05 5.89 -3.54
C LYS A 66 -6.97 6.03 -2.03
N PHE A 67 -7.11 4.93 -1.29
CA PHE A 67 -7.00 4.91 0.17
C PHE A 67 -5.56 4.69 0.64
N GLU A 68 -4.76 3.92 -0.10
CA GLU A 68 -3.37 3.59 0.24
C GLU A 68 -2.37 4.71 -0.13
N GLY A 69 -2.65 5.47 -1.19
CA GLY A 69 -1.72 6.46 -1.78
C GLY A 69 -1.45 7.73 -0.98
N ARG A 70 -2.01 7.92 0.23
CA ARG A 70 -1.65 9.06 1.11
C ARG A 70 -0.63 8.74 2.19
N ALA A 71 -0.30 7.47 2.43
CA ALA A 71 0.57 7.08 3.54
C ALA A 71 2.08 7.10 3.22
N LYS A 72 2.52 7.18 1.95
CA LYS A 72 3.95 7.02 1.60
C LYS A 72 4.44 7.94 0.47
N ALA A 73 4.14 9.22 0.57
CA ALA A 73 4.88 10.25 -0.16
C ALA A 73 5.50 11.25 0.83
N GLU A 74 6.12 10.76 1.91
CA GLU A 74 7.28 11.47 2.44
C GLU A 74 8.29 11.51 1.31
N ARG A 75 8.37 12.64 0.61
CA ARG A 75 9.46 12.90 -0.33
C ARG A 75 10.74 12.63 0.46
N LYS A 76 11.49 11.58 0.08
CA LYS A 76 12.91 11.52 0.44
C LYS A 76 13.57 12.67 -0.31
N MET A 77 13.57 13.83 0.33
CA MET A 77 14.28 15.00 -0.15
C MET A 77 15.76 14.67 -0.11
N PHE A 78 16.40 14.73 -1.27
CA PHE A 78 17.83 14.62 -1.41
C PHE A 78 18.48 15.92 -0.91
N SER A 79 19.43 15.81 0.02
CA SER A 79 20.27 16.92 0.47
C SER A 79 21.70 16.65 0.02
N PHE A 80 22.29 17.59 -0.74
CA PHE A 80 23.74 17.69 -0.88
C PHE A 80 24.27 18.64 0.20
N GLY A 81 25.32 18.23 0.92
CA GLY A 81 26.17 19.17 1.65
C GLY A 81 26.21 19.10 3.18
N THR A 82 25.72 18.05 3.84
CA THR A 82 26.07 17.83 5.26
C THR A 82 27.41 17.09 5.34
N ASN A 83 28.50 17.83 5.19
CA ASN A 83 29.79 17.41 5.74
C ASN A 83 29.77 17.73 7.24
N PRO A 84 29.80 16.73 8.15
CA PRO A 84 30.18 17.01 9.52
C PRO A 84 31.71 17.16 9.53
N VAL A 85 32.21 18.34 9.17
CA VAL A 85 33.55 18.75 9.58
C VAL A 85 33.40 19.41 10.96
N SER A 86 34.29 18.99 11.86
CA SER A 86 34.62 19.55 13.18
C SER A 86 33.67 19.25 14.35
N LYS A 87 33.96 18.15 15.04
CA LYS A 87 34.19 18.12 16.51
C LYS A 87 34.91 16.84 16.93
N GLU A 88 36.23 16.81 16.73
CA GLU A 88 37.15 16.00 17.53
C GLU A 88 38.35 16.87 17.91
N THR A 89 38.17 17.60 18.99
CA THR A 89 39.19 18.13 19.89
C THR A 89 38.57 17.81 21.25
N GLU A 90 39.05 16.88 22.05
CA GLU A 90 40.33 16.86 22.74
C GLU A 90 40.34 15.54 23.52
N GLU A 91 41.41 14.74 23.45
CA GLU A 91 41.89 13.94 24.58
C GLU A 91 43.23 13.30 24.20
N ALA A 92 44.31 13.95 24.64
CA ALA A 92 45.54 13.33 25.16
C ALA A 92 46.72 14.31 25.04
N LYS A 93 47.07 14.94 26.16
CA LYS A 93 48.46 15.05 26.66
C LYS A 93 48.52 15.83 27.97
N GLN A 94 48.92 15.14 29.03
CA GLN A 94 49.90 15.53 30.05
C GLN A 94 49.94 14.34 31.04
N GLU A 95 50.94 13.46 30.95
CA GLU A 95 52.23 13.60 31.65
C GLU A 95 52.06 13.72 33.16
N GLU A 96 52.04 12.57 33.85
CA GLU A 96 52.65 12.45 35.16
C GLU A 96 53.88 11.56 35.02
N ASN A 97 55.05 12.21 35.07
CA ASN A 97 56.32 11.59 35.40
C ASN A 97 56.93 12.39 36.55
N ASN A 98 57.58 11.64 37.46
CA ASN A 98 58.50 12.02 38.54
C ASN A 98 57.87 12.13 39.94
N VAL A 99 58.48 11.63 41.03
CA VAL A 99 59.75 10.90 41.25
C VAL A 99 59.74 10.38 42.71
N ALA A 100 60.38 9.23 42.92
CA ALA A 100 61.02 8.70 44.14
C ALA A 100 60.35 8.79 45.52
N THR A 101 60.33 7.66 46.24
CA THR A 101 61.32 7.44 47.32
C THR A 101 61.34 5.97 47.75
N GLU A 102 62.57 5.47 47.86
CA GLU A 102 62.95 4.22 48.51
C GLU A 102 62.48 4.19 49.97
N THR A 103 62.18 3.01 50.52
CA THR A 103 62.73 2.57 51.81
C THR A 103 62.40 1.11 52.07
N GLU A 104 63.47 0.38 52.38
CA GLU A 104 63.50 -0.94 53.01
C GLU A 104 62.62 -1.00 54.26
N ASN A 105 62.04 -2.16 54.59
CA ASN A 105 62.56 -3.00 55.68
C ASN A 105 61.61 -4.16 56.05
N VAL A 106 62.25 -5.33 56.13
CA VAL A 106 61.99 -6.51 57.00
C VAL A 106 60.73 -7.34 56.76
#